data_AF-A0A9C7PI06-F1
#
_entry.id   AF-A0A9C7PI06-F1
#
_cell.length_a   1.000
_cell.length_b   1.000
_cell.length_c   1.000
_cell.angle_alpha   90.00
_cell.angle_beta   90.00
_cell.angle_gamma   90.00
#
_symmetry.space_group_name_H-M   'P 1'
#
loop_
_entity.id
_entity.type
_entity.pdbx_description
1 polymer ?
#
loop_
_entity_poly.entity_id
_entity_poly.type
_entity_poly.pdbx_seq_one_letter_code
_entity_poly.pdbx_strand_id
1 'polypeptide(L)'
;MYLCIYAPSQPVVQVIVTNAGQTGSAVDAIVLKKDPAQEFKWWIKLELPNGEYDYEYLLLDGTRLPDPYSRRIIDGKTRIEIGPGGVSTADDFNWESEGSYNRPNLEDLIIYELHVDDFAAMGNGLGKFSDVQNRLDYFQSLGINAIELMPITTIGGVHSWGYDLSSHLALNERYGTPYDLKSFVDQAHMRGIAVILDQVWNHVRREGALYQIQKNYDLNPYLKPWTQTNTNENQESLKRFLSF
;
A
#
# COMPACT_ATOMS: atom_id res chain seq x y z
N MET A 1 9.17 -14.79 10.32
CA MET A 1 8.63 -13.42 10.21
C MET A 1 7.72 -13.09 11.39
N TYR A 2 7.53 -11.81 11.70
CA TYR A 2 6.52 -11.36 12.66
C TYR A 2 5.35 -10.74 11.90
N LEU A 3 4.13 -11.08 12.30
CA LEU A 3 2.93 -10.35 11.95
C LEU A 3 2.44 -9.62 13.18
N CYS A 4 2.02 -8.37 12.99
CA CYS A 4 1.50 -7.53 14.05
C CYS A 4 0.35 -6.70 13.49
N ILE A 5 -0.75 -6.64 14.24
CA ILE A 5 -1.89 -5.80 13.88
C ILE A 5 -2.46 -5.13 15.12
N TYR A 6 -2.82 -3.86 14.96
CA TYR A 6 -3.61 -3.14 15.93
C TYR A 6 -5.10 -3.34 15.62
N ALA A 7 -5.80 -4.09 16.47
CA ALA A 7 -7.20 -4.48 16.28
C ALA A 7 -8.04 -4.09 17.51
N PRO A 8 -8.53 -2.85 17.58
CA PRO A 8 -9.23 -2.33 18.76
C PRO A 8 -10.58 -3.02 18.93
N SER A 9 -10.89 -3.38 20.17
CA SER A 9 -12.12 -4.08 20.58
C SER A 9 -12.36 -5.44 19.91
N GLN A 10 -11.38 -6.00 19.20
CA GLN A 10 -11.45 -7.38 18.73
C GLN A 10 -11.12 -8.33 19.88
N PRO A 11 -11.99 -9.33 20.19
CA PRO A 11 -11.76 -10.26 21.30
C PRO A 11 -10.73 -11.35 20.94
N VAL A 12 -10.58 -11.63 19.65
CA VAL A 12 -9.58 -12.54 19.07
C VAL A 12 -9.28 -12.08 17.66
N VAL A 13 -8.02 -12.25 17.25
CA VAL A 13 -7.59 -12.10 15.85
C VAL A 13 -6.89 -13.38 15.45
N GLN A 14 -7.19 -13.86 14.26
CA GLN A 14 -6.51 -15.01 13.66
C GLN A 14 -5.85 -14.59 12.35
N VAL A 15 -4.94 -15.42 11.84
CA VAL A 15 -4.35 -15.25 10.51
C VAL A 15 -4.45 -16.54 9.72
N ILE A 16 -4.80 -16.43 8.45
CA ILE A 16 -4.74 -17.50 7.47
C ILE A 16 -3.52 -17.22 6.60
N VAL A 17 -2.65 -18.20 6.42
CA VAL A 17 -1.43 -18.09 5.60
C VAL A 17 -1.42 -19.22 4.58
N THR A 18 -1.14 -18.90 3.33
CA THR A 18 -1.03 -19.88 2.24
C THR A 18 0.15 -19.57 1.34
N ASN A 19 0.54 -20.52 0.48
CA ASN A 19 1.38 -20.17 -0.66
C ASN A 19 0.66 -19.12 -1.52
N ALA A 20 1.42 -18.27 -2.21
CA ALA A 20 0.87 -17.22 -3.05
C ALA A 20 -0.13 -17.75 -4.09
N GLY A 21 -1.25 -17.04 -4.25
CA GLY A 21 -2.33 -17.36 -5.19
C GLY A 21 -3.32 -18.42 -4.69
N GLN A 22 -3.09 -19.02 -3.51
CA GLN A 22 -4.01 -19.99 -2.94
C GLN A 22 -5.08 -19.32 -2.06
N THR A 23 -6.18 -20.03 -1.82
CA THR A 23 -7.25 -19.59 -0.91
C THR A 23 -7.23 -20.48 0.32
N GLY A 24 -6.97 -19.88 1.49
CA GLY A 24 -6.91 -20.62 2.74
C GLY A 24 -8.27 -20.85 3.39
N SER A 25 -8.37 -21.92 4.18
CA SER A 25 -9.56 -22.24 4.96
C SER A 25 -9.53 -21.53 6.32
N ALA A 26 -10.71 -21.13 6.81
CA ALA A 26 -10.83 -20.57 8.16
C ALA A 26 -10.52 -21.62 9.25
N VAL A 27 -10.62 -22.92 8.94
CA VAL A 27 -10.29 -23.99 9.89
C VAL A 27 -8.79 -24.08 10.18
N ASP A 28 -7.97 -23.58 9.26
CA ASP A 28 -6.50 -23.58 9.38
C ASP A 28 -5.98 -22.26 9.98
N ALA A 29 -6.88 -21.37 10.42
CA ALA A 29 -6.53 -20.06 10.91
C ALA A 29 -5.80 -20.13 12.26
N ILE A 30 -4.67 -19.46 12.34
CA ILE A 30 -3.79 -19.47 13.51
C ILE A 30 -4.15 -18.29 14.41
N VAL A 31 -4.40 -18.55 15.69
CA VAL A 31 -4.75 -17.50 16.66
C VAL A 31 -3.52 -16.65 17.01
N LEU A 32 -3.65 -15.33 16.91
CA LEU A 32 -2.60 -14.39 17.33
C LEU A 32 -2.55 -14.27 18.85
N LYS A 33 -1.37 -13.91 19.36
CA LYS A 33 -1.14 -13.57 20.76
C LYS A 33 -1.51 -12.11 20.98
N LYS A 34 -2.25 -11.81 22.05
CA LYS A 34 -2.47 -10.43 22.50
C LYS A 34 -1.21 -9.93 23.23
N ASP A 35 -0.74 -8.74 22.90
CA ASP A 35 0.36 -8.10 23.62
C ASP A 35 -0.13 -7.65 25.02
N PRO A 36 0.52 -8.08 26.12
CA PRO A 36 0.11 -7.70 27.48
C PRO A 36 0.49 -6.25 27.85
N ALA A 37 1.48 -5.66 27.18
CA ALA A 37 1.96 -4.31 27.45
C ALA A 37 1.34 -3.27 26.51
N GLN A 38 0.85 -3.69 25.35
CA GLN A 38 0.27 -2.81 24.33
C GLN A 38 -1.19 -3.19 24.08
N GLU A 39 -2.11 -2.36 24.59
CA GLU A 39 -3.53 -2.57 24.42
C GLU A 39 -3.89 -2.65 22.92
N PHE A 40 -4.79 -3.59 22.59
CA PHE A 40 -5.29 -3.84 21.23
C PHE A 40 -4.27 -4.31 20.19
N LYS A 41 -3.01 -4.58 20.55
CA LYS A 41 -2.04 -5.19 19.63
C LYS A 41 -2.10 -6.72 19.69
N TRP A 42 -2.11 -7.31 18.51
CA TRP A 42 -2.10 -8.76 18.29
C TRP A 42 -0.90 -9.11 17.44
N TRP A 43 -0.20 -10.19 17.76
CA TRP A 43 0.99 -10.59 17.03
C TRP A 43 1.19 -12.09 16.97
N ILE A 44 1.97 -12.54 16.00
CA ILE A 44 2.46 -13.91 15.92
C ILE A 44 3.82 -13.95 15.24
N LYS A 45 4.67 -14.87 15.70
CA LYS A 45 5.90 -15.25 14.99
C LYS A 45 5.60 -16.48 14.14
N LEU A 46 5.83 -16.39 12.84
CA LEU A 46 5.67 -17.48 11.89
C LEU A 46 7.06 -17.92 11.39
N GLU A 47 7.31 -19.22 11.40
CA GLU A 47 8.50 -19.83 10.80
C GLU A 47 8.11 -20.38 9.44
N LEU A 48 8.36 -19.60 8.39
CA LEU A 48 8.08 -19.95 7.00
C LEU A 48 9.40 -20.06 6.24
N PRO A 49 9.58 -21.06 5.36
CA PRO A 49 10.75 -21.13 4.50
C PRO A 49 10.75 -19.98 3.47
N ASN A 50 11.83 -19.85 2.72
CA ASN A 50 11.89 -18.90 1.63
C ASN A 50 10.82 -19.22 0.58
N GLY A 51 10.14 -18.19 0.07
CA GLY A 51 9.05 -18.31 -0.89
C GLY A 51 8.09 -17.13 -0.86
N GLU A 52 7.06 -17.21 -1.69
CA GLU A 52 5.97 -16.23 -1.71
C GLU A 52 4.73 -16.76 -0.99
N TYR A 53 4.14 -15.90 -0.15
CA TYR A 53 2.98 -16.23 0.66
C TYR A 53 1.91 -15.16 0.54
N ASP A 54 0.66 -15.62 0.64
CA ASP A 54 -0.48 -14.75 0.91
C ASP A 54 -0.93 -14.94 2.35
N TYR A 55 -1.37 -13.85 2.98
CA TYR A 55 -2.07 -13.94 4.24
C TYR A 55 -3.22 -12.94 4.37
N GLU A 56 -4.15 -13.31 5.25
CA GLU A 56 -5.32 -12.53 5.60
C GLU A 56 -5.52 -12.64 7.12
N TYR A 57 -5.87 -11.54 7.78
CA TYR A 57 -6.41 -11.61 9.13
C TYR A 57 -7.87 -12.04 9.08
N LEU A 58 -8.25 -12.89 10.02
CA LEU A 58 -9.63 -13.37 10.22
C LEU A 58 -10.14 -12.86 11.56
N LEU A 59 -11.25 -12.11 11.52
CA LEU A 59 -11.96 -11.62 12.70
C LEU A 59 -12.99 -12.63 13.19
N LEU A 60 -13.46 -12.46 14.43
CA LEU A 60 -14.46 -13.35 15.04
C LEU A 60 -15.78 -13.41 14.28
N ASP A 61 -16.18 -12.31 13.62
CA ASP A 61 -17.40 -12.25 12.82
C ASP A 61 -17.28 -12.93 11.44
N GLY A 62 -16.13 -13.54 11.15
CA GLY A 62 -15.82 -14.19 9.88
C GLY A 62 -15.25 -13.26 8.80
N THR A 63 -15.14 -11.96 9.07
CA THR A 63 -14.53 -11.00 8.14
C THR A 63 -13.06 -11.35 7.92
N ARG A 64 -12.66 -11.43 6.64
CA ARG A 64 -11.27 -11.52 6.22
C ARG A 64 -10.80 -10.16 5.73
N LEU A 65 -9.58 -9.79 6.09
CA LEU A 65 -8.97 -8.53 5.65
C LEU A 65 -7.48 -8.72 5.36
N PRO A 66 -6.94 -8.02 4.34
CA PRO A 66 -5.51 -7.89 4.19
C PRO A 66 -4.95 -7.07 5.37
N ASP A 67 -3.64 -7.13 5.57
CA ASP A 67 -2.96 -6.27 6.53
C ASP A 67 -3.18 -4.79 6.16
N PRO A 68 -3.73 -3.96 7.08
CA PRO A 68 -3.86 -2.52 6.85
C PRO A 68 -2.54 -1.81 6.54
N TYR A 69 -1.41 -2.40 6.94
CA TYR A 69 -0.05 -1.90 6.73
C TYR A 69 0.66 -2.59 5.56
N SER A 70 -0.04 -3.43 4.80
CA SER A 70 0.53 -4.09 3.63
C SER A 70 0.98 -3.08 2.59
N ARG A 71 2.17 -3.34 2.00
CA ARG A 71 2.68 -2.62 0.82
C ARG A 71 2.35 -3.29 -0.50
N ARG A 72 1.78 -4.51 -0.46
CA ARG A 72 1.44 -5.32 -1.63
C ARG A 72 0.21 -6.17 -1.32
N ILE A 73 -0.92 -5.80 -1.90
CA ILE A 73 -2.17 -6.56 -1.83
C ILE A 73 -2.45 -7.12 -3.21
N ILE A 74 -2.67 -8.44 -3.29
CA ILE A 74 -3.06 -9.14 -4.52
C ILE A 74 -4.34 -9.92 -4.27
N ASP A 75 -5.35 -9.77 -5.12
CA ASP A 75 -6.66 -10.44 -4.98
C ASP A 75 -7.28 -10.25 -3.57
N GLY A 76 -7.10 -9.06 -2.98
CA GLY A 76 -7.60 -8.72 -1.64
C GLY A 76 -6.79 -9.30 -0.46
N LYS A 77 -5.68 -10.00 -0.72
CA LYS A 77 -4.82 -10.63 0.30
C LYS A 77 -3.48 -9.92 0.37
N THR A 78 -2.86 -9.89 1.55
CA THR A 78 -1.49 -9.38 1.63
C THR A 78 -0.52 -10.38 1.04
N ARG A 79 0.27 -9.95 0.04
CA ARG A 79 1.36 -10.74 -0.53
C ARG A 79 2.70 -10.32 0.03
N ILE A 80 3.50 -11.30 0.42
CA ILE A 80 4.87 -11.13 0.88
C ILE A 80 5.79 -12.10 0.15
N GLU A 81 7.06 -11.72 0.07
CA GLU A 81 8.14 -12.60 -0.36
C GLU A 81 9.14 -12.75 0.79
N ILE A 82 9.60 -13.98 1.03
CA ILE A 82 10.63 -14.30 2.02
C ILE A 82 11.86 -14.80 1.27
N GLY A 83 12.92 -13.99 1.30
CA GLY A 83 14.24 -14.35 0.77
C GLY A 83 15.25 -14.66 1.88
N PRO A 84 16.51 -14.95 1.54
CA PRO A 84 17.58 -15.16 2.52
C PRO A 84 17.78 -14.00 3.51
N GLY A 85 17.44 -12.77 3.09
CA GLY A 85 17.47 -11.57 3.92
C GLY A 85 16.22 -11.31 4.76
N GLY A 86 15.21 -12.17 4.69
CA GLY A 86 13.92 -12.00 5.38
C GLY A 86 12.79 -11.58 4.45
N VAL A 87 11.74 -10.98 5.02
CA VAL A 87 10.57 -10.50 4.28
C VAL A 87 10.94 -9.28 3.46
N SER A 88 10.58 -9.26 2.18
CA SER A 88 10.76 -8.10 1.29
C SER A 88 9.47 -7.81 0.53
N THR A 89 9.22 -6.53 0.27
CA THR A 89 8.33 -6.08 -0.81
C THR A 89 9.12 -5.17 -1.75
N ALA A 90 10.18 -5.72 -2.35
CA ALA A 90 11.22 -5.01 -3.10
C ALA A 90 12.11 -4.11 -2.23
N ASP A 91 12.32 -4.42 -0.96
CA ASP A 91 13.17 -3.64 -0.04
C ASP A 91 14.65 -3.66 -0.41
N ASP A 92 15.05 -4.66 -1.18
CA ASP A 92 16.38 -4.90 -1.73
C ASP A 92 16.61 -4.24 -3.11
N PHE A 93 15.71 -3.37 -3.55
CA PHE A 93 15.87 -2.61 -4.79
C PHE A 93 17.13 -1.73 -4.75
N ASN A 94 17.99 -1.88 -5.75
CA ASN A 94 19.21 -1.10 -5.91
C ASN A 94 18.96 0.12 -6.80
N TRP A 95 19.03 1.32 -6.24
CA TRP A 95 18.75 2.59 -6.94
C TRP A 95 19.97 3.05 -7.74
N GLU A 96 19.86 3.15 -9.06
CA GLU A 96 20.92 3.67 -9.93
C GLU A 96 21.06 5.20 -9.79
N SER A 97 19.96 5.88 -9.49
CA SER A 97 19.92 7.33 -9.28
C SER A 97 20.48 7.77 -7.93
N GLU A 98 20.80 6.83 -7.03
CA GLU A 98 21.33 7.15 -5.71
C GLU A 98 22.69 7.85 -5.82
N GLY A 99 22.81 9.00 -5.16
CA GLY A 99 24.00 9.84 -5.19
C GLY A 99 24.19 10.68 -6.46
N SER A 100 23.43 10.43 -7.53
CA SER A 100 23.48 11.21 -8.78
C SER A 100 22.27 12.11 -9.00
N TYR A 101 21.11 11.75 -8.43
CA TYR A 101 19.89 12.54 -8.55
C TYR A 101 19.96 13.86 -7.78
N ASN A 102 19.67 14.95 -8.50
CA ASN A 102 19.49 16.28 -7.94
C ASN A 102 18.04 16.69 -8.13
N ARG A 103 17.28 16.73 -7.02
CA ARG A 103 15.88 17.15 -7.05
C ARG A 103 15.77 18.62 -7.51
N PRO A 104 14.87 18.95 -8.45
CA PRO A 104 14.59 20.35 -8.81
C PRO A 104 14.16 21.19 -7.61
N ASN A 105 14.47 22.49 -7.63
CA ASN A 105 13.95 23.40 -6.61
C ASN A 105 12.43 23.54 -6.75
N LEU A 106 11.75 23.87 -5.65
CA LEU A 106 10.28 23.95 -5.64
C LEU A 106 9.77 25.06 -6.57
N GLU A 107 10.46 26.18 -6.62
CA GLU A 107 10.17 27.33 -7.48
C GLU A 107 10.37 27.08 -8.97
N ASP A 108 11.13 26.03 -9.32
CA ASP A 108 11.45 25.67 -10.70
C ASP A 108 10.55 24.54 -11.24
N LEU A 109 9.61 24.04 -10.43
CA LEU A 109 8.79 22.88 -10.80
C LEU A 109 7.83 23.18 -11.96
N ILE A 110 7.90 22.34 -12.99
CA ILE A 110 6.93 22.22 -14.08
C ILE A 110 6.34 20.82 -13.97
N ILE A 111 5.16 20.74 -13.38
CA ILE A 111 4.51 19.50 -12.98
C ILE A 111 3.60 18.99 -14.10
N TYR A 112 3.70 17.71 -14.42
CA TYR A 112 2.76 16.97 -15.25
C TYR A 112 1.98 15.98 -14.39
N GLU A 113 0.68 16.24 -14.17
CA GLU A 113 -0.21 15.29 -13.50
C GLU A 113 -0.59 14.15 -14.47
N LEU A 114 -0.47 12.88 -14.03
CA LEU A 114 -0.99 11.74 -14.78
C LEU A 114 -1.75 10.73 -13.93
N HIS A 115 -2.76 10.14 -14.57
CA HIS A 115 -3.33 8.86 -14.19
C HIS A 115 -2.57 7.74 -14.90
N VAL A 116 -2.05 6.76 -14.15
CA VAL A 116 -1.24 5.67 -14.71
C VAL A 116 -2.03 4.87 -15.74
N ASP A 117 -3.27 4.50 -15.43
CA ASP A 117 -4.10 3.68 -16.33
C ASP A 117 -4.35 4.42 -17.64
N ASP A 118 -4.99 5.60 -17.57
CA ASP A 118 -5.43 6.34 -18.76
C ASP A 118 -4.27 6.78 -19.64
N PHE A 119 -3.15 7.20 -19.06
CA PHE A 119 -1.96 7.62 -19.82
C PHE A 119 -1.31 6.46 -20.56
N ALA A 120 -1.13 5.32 -19.89
CA ALA A 120 -0.39 4.19 -20.45
C ALA A 120 -1.24 3.28 -21.33
N ALA A 121 -2.52 3.11 -21.01
CA ALA A 121 -3.37 2.06 -21.58
C ALA A 121 -3.71 2.21 -23.07
N MET A 122 -3.42 3.37 -23.69
CA MET A 122 -3.80 3.67 -25.09
C MET A 122 -5.26 3.27 -25.43
N GLY A 123 -6.16 3.32 -24.43
CA GLY A 123 -7.57 2.97 -24.55
C GLY A 123 -8.01 1.57 -24.07
N ASN A 124 -7.14 0.73 -23.47
CA ASN A 124 -7.51 -0.62 -23.00
C ASN A 124 -7.73 -0.80 -21.47
N GLY A 125 -7.51 0.24 -20.67
CA GLY A 125 -7.64 0.21 -19.20
C GLY A 125 -6.69 -0.76 -18.47
N LEU A 126 -5.49 -0.98 -19.01
CA LEU A 126 -4.46 -1.85 -18.42
C LEU A 126 -3.09 -1.16 -18.29
N GLY A 127 -3.07 0.16 -18.07
CA GLY A 127 -1.84 0.94 -17.98
C GLY A 127 -0.99 0.60 -16.75
N LYS A 128 0.33 0.49 -16.93
CA LYS A 128 1.29 0.12 -15.87
C LYS A 128 2.41 1.13 -15.69
N PHE A 129 3.09 1.07 -14.54
CA PHE A 129 4.29 1.87 -14.29
C PHE A 129 5.37 1.68 -15.36
N SER A 130 5.56 0.45 -15.85
CA SER A 130 6.50 0.14 -16.94
C SER A 130 6.17 0.89 -18.24
N ASP A 131 4.89 1.10 -18.52
CA ASP A 131 4.45 1.81 -19.72
C ASP A 131 4.68 3.32 -19.60
N VAL A 132 4.47 3.89 -18.41
CA VAL A 132 4.84 5.27 -18.11
C VAL A 132 6.36 5.46 -18.21
N GLN A 133 7.13 4.53 -17.64
CA GLN A 133 8.59 4.50 -17.72
C GLN A 133 9.09 4.53 -19.17
N ASN A 134 8.46 3.74 -20.06
CA ASN A 134 8.78 3.73 -21.49
C ASN A 134 8.50 5.06 -22.22
N ARG A 135 7.80 6.01 -21.58
CA ARG A 135 7.51 7.35 -22.12
C ARG A 135 8.28 8.47 -21.42
N LEU A 136 9.27 8.16 -20.59
CA LEU A 136 10.09 9.18 -19.93
C LEU A 136 10.80 10.12 -20.91
N ASP A 137 11.19 9.63 -22.09
CA ASP A 137 11.80 10.45 -23.13
C ASP A 137 10.81 11.49 -23.70
N TYR A 138 9.50 11.17 -23.72
CA TYR A 138 8.46 12.14 -24.08
C TYR A 138 8.40 13.27 -23.04
N PHE A 139 8.38 12.94 -21.75
CA PHE A 139 8.35 13.94 -20.68
C PHE A 139 9.58 14.85 -20.70
N GLN A 140 10.76 14.27 -20.91
CA GLN A 140 11.99 15.05 -21.07
C GLN A 140 11.92 15.98 -22.29
N SER A 141 11.38 15.51 -23.42
CA SER A 141 11.20 16.35 -24.62
C SER A 141 10.16 17.47 -24.43
N LEU A 142 9.13 17.21 -23.62
CA LEU A 142 8.10 18.19 -23.27
C LEU A 142 8.66 19.30 -22.38
N GLY A 143 9.76 19.03 -21.66
CA GLY A 143 10.45 19.99 -20.79
C GLY A 143 9.90 20.06 -19.37
N ILE A 144 9.14 19.06 -18.94
CA ILE A 144 8.69 18.94 -17.55
C ILE A 144 9.83 18.40 -16.69
N ASN A 145 9.85 18.77 -15.41
CA ASN A 145 10.85 18.28 -14.45
C ASN A 145 10.23 17.62 -13.22
N ALA A 146 8.90 17.47 -13.20
CA ALA A 146 8.21 16.67 -12.21
C ALA A 146 6.97 16.00 -12.79
N ILE A 147 6.78 14.75 -12.40
CA ILE A 147 5.59 13.96 -12.69
C ILE A 147 4.80 13.82 -11.38
N GLU A 148 3.54 14.24 -11.37
CA GLU A 148 2.62 13.99 -10.27
C GLU A 148 1.72 12.82 -10.63
N LEU A 149 1.83 11.73 -9.87
CA LEU A 149 0.96 10.58 -10.02
C LEU A 149 -0.32 10.83 -9.23
N MET A 150 -1.47 10.72 -9.90
CA MET A 150 -2.75 10.49 -9.22
C MET A 150 -2.67 9.26 -8.31
N PRO A 151 -3.55 9.11 -7.30
CA PRO A 151 -3.37 8.11 -6.26
C PRO A 151 -3.18 6.69 -6.80
N ILE A 152 -2.06 6.09 -6.41
CA ILE A 152 -1.60 4.77 -6.90
C ILE A 152 -1.91 3.63 -5.93
N THR A 153 -2.60 3.93 -4.84
CA THR A 153 -2.90 2.97 -3.78
C THR A 153 -4.04 2.03 -4.17
N THR A 154 -4.14 0.87 -3.53
CA THR A 154 -5.19 -0.13 -3.80
C THR A 154 -6.58 0.49 -3.66
N ILE A 155 -7.42 0.29 -4.66
CA ILE A 155 -8.80 0.78 -4.75
C ILE A 155 -9.82 -0.33 -4.47
N GLY A 156 -11.08 0.06 -4.29
CA GLY A 156 -12.20 -0.87 -4.45
C GLY A 156 -12.64 -0.97 -5.91
N GLY A 157 -12.66 -2.17 -6.49
CA GLY A 157 -13.11 -2.39 -7.86
C GLY A 157 -11.99 -2.38 -8.90
N VAL A 158 -12.33 -2.10 -10.17
CA VAL A 158 -11.44 -2.27 -11.32
C VAL A 158 -10.88 -0.96 -11.83
N HIS A 159 -11.73 0.06 -12.00
CA HIS A 159 -11.37 1.36 -12.56
C HIS A 159 -11.75 2.48 -11.60
N SER A 160 -10.79 3.37 -11.35
CA SER A 160 -10.95 4.58 -10.55
C SER A 160 -9.80 5.52 -10.82
N TRP A 161 -10.00 6.80 -10.52
CA TRP A 161 -8.95 7.81 -10.42
C TRP A 161 -8.05 7.64 -9.19
N GLY A 162 -8.37 6.71 -8.29
CA GLY A 162 -7.50 6.34 -7.15
C GLY A 162 -7.97 6.88 -5.80
N TYR A 163 -8.86 7.87 -5.79
CA TYR A 163 -9.33 8.53 -4.56
C TYR A 163 -10.20 7.65 -3.66
N ASP A 164 -10.72 6.54 -4.16
CA ASP A 164 -11.61 5.63 -3.44
C ASP A 164 -10.85 4.39 -2.91
N LEU A 165 -9.73 4.64 -2.26
CA LEU A 165 -8.80 3.62 -1.77
C LEU A 165 -9.41 2.66 -0.75
N SER A 166 -8.93 1.42 -0.76
CA SER A 166 -9.21 0.38 0.24
C SER A 166 -7.99 0.09 1.14
N SER A 167 -6.80 0.53 0.74
CA SER A 167 -5.55 0.49 1.51
C SER A 167 -4.74 1.76 1.28
N HIS A 168 -4.07 2.28 2.31
CA HIS A 168 -3.25 3.49 2.23
C HIS A 168 -1.81 3.23 1.78
N LEU A 169 -1.30 2.01 1.99
CA LEU A 169 0.11 1.70 1.77
C LEU A 169 0.35 0.73 0.62
N ALA A 170 -0.65 -0.07 0.25
CA ALA A 170 -0.52 -1.04 -0.81
C ALA A 170 -0.71 -0.36 -2.16
N LEU A 171 0.14 -0.69 -3.13
CA LEU A 171 -0.03 -0.26 -4.51
C LEU A 171 -1.26 -0.92 -5.13
N ASN A 172 -1.88 -0.24 -6.09
CA ASN A 172 -2.87 -0.84 -6.96
C ASN A 172 -2.19 -1.92 -7.80
N GLU A 173 -2.57 -3.18 -7.59
CA GLU A 173 -1.97 -4.35 -8.24
C GLU A 173 -1.99 -4.28 -9.77
N ARG A 174 -2.91 -3.49 -10.35
CA ARG A 174 -3.03 -3.31 -11.81
C ARG A 174 -1.90 -2.49 -12.39
N TYR A 175 -1.35 -1.55 -11.64
CA TYR A 175 -0.28 -0.67 -12.11
C TYR A 175 1.08 -1.37 -12.13
N GLY A 176 1.22 -2.47 -11.39
CA GLY A 176 2.43 -3.28 -11.31
C GLY A 176 2.81 -3.61 -9.87
N THR A 177 4.05 -4.05 -9.72
CA THR A 177 4.65 -4.42 -8.44
C THR A 177 5.33 -3.22 -7.77
N PRO A 178 5.67 -3.32 -6.47
CA PRO A 178 6.56 -2.35 -5.83
C PRO A 178 7.90 -2.17 -6.55
N TYR A 179 8.42 -3.22 -7.19
CA TYR A 179 9.63 -3.13 -8.01
C TYR A 179 9.40 -2.26 -9.25
N ASP A 180 8.27 -2.43 -9.95
CA ASP A 180 7.95 -1.64 -11.15
C ASP A 180 7.83 -0.15 -10.84
N LEU A 181 7.21 0.21 -9.70
CA LEU A 181 7.15 1.60 -9.25
C LEU A 181 8.55 2.15 -8.96
N LYS A 182 9.39 1.40 -8.22
CA LYS A 182 10.76 1.82 -7.90
C LYS A 182 11.59 1.99 -9.17
N SER A 183 11.49 1.06 -10.11
CA SER A 183 12.11 1.14 -11.44
C SER A 183 11.69 2.42 -12.19
N PHE A 184 10.39 2.72 -12.24
CA PHE A 184 9.89 3.94 -12.87
C PHE A 184 10.47 5.20 -12.20
N VAL A 185 10.43 5.27 -10.87
CA VAL A 185 10.93 6.42 -10.10
C VAL A 185 12.43 6.59 -10.31
N ASP A 186 13.20 5.50 -10.25
CA ASP A 186 14.66 5.53 -10.43
C ASP A 186 15.01 6.05 -11.84
N GLN A 187 14.31 5.57 -12.86
CA GLN A 187 14.52 6.01 -14.24
C GLN A 187 14.06 7.45 -14.50
N ALA A 188 13.04 7.94 -13.79
CA ALA A 188 12.64 9.35 -13.81
C ALA A 188 13.73 10.22 -13.16
N HIS A 189 14.23 9.81 -11.99
CA HIS A 189 15.32 10.49 -11.29
C HIS A 189 16.62 10.55 -12.11
N MET A 190 16.98 9.47 -12.81
CA MET A 190 18.12 9.45 -13.75
C MET A 190 18.00 10.50 -14.87
N ARG A 191 16.79 10.98 -15.16
CA ARG A 191 16.50 12.04 -16.14
C ARG A 191 16.29 13.42 -15.50
N GLY A 192 16.52 13.55 -14.19
CA GLY A 192 16.28 14.80 -13.45
C GLY A 192 14.79 15.13 -13.25
N ILE A 193 13.91 14.14 -13.41
CA ILE A 193 12.46 14.31 -13.25
C ILE A 193 12.05 13.82 -11.86
N ALA A 194 11.50 14.71 -11.05
CA ALA A 194 10.93 14.34 -9.75
C ALA A 194 9.63 13.55 -9.90
N VAL A 195 9.34 12.65 -8.96
CA VAL A 195 8.04 11.98 -8.86
C VAL A 195 7.34 12.41 -7.59
N ILE A 196 6.13 12.95 -7.73
CA ILE A 196 5.24 13.40 -6.66
C ILE A 196 4.09 12.40 -6.58
N LEU A 197 3.70 12.02 -5.36
CA LEU A 197 2.58 11.12 -5.11
C LEU A 197 1.41 11.91 -4.52
N ASP A 198 0.27 11.88 -5.19
CA ASP A 198 -1.00 12.25 -4.58
C ASP A 198 -1.41 11.17 -3.56
N GLN A 199 -1.61 11.59 -2.31
CA GLN A 199 -1.82 10.72 -1.16
C GLN A 199 -3.11 11.07 -0.44
N VAL A 200 -3.95 10.08 -0.24
CA VAL A 200 -5.29 10.26 0.32
C VAL A 200 -5.32 9.73 1.74
N TRP A 201 -5.33 10.66 2.71
CA TRP A 201 -5.37 10.36 4.15
C TRP A 201 -6.69 10.69 4.82
N ASN A 202 -7.56 11.42 4.11
CA ASN A 202 -8.78 11.98 4.68
C ASN A 202 -9.94 10.97 4.74
N HIS A 203 -9.92 9.88 3.95
CA HIS A 203 -10.95 8.83 3.99
C HIS A 203 -10.46 7.47 3.45
N VAL A 204 -11.27 6.44 3.65
CA VAL A 204 -11.09 5.09 3.08
C VAL A 204 -12.46 4.49 2.75
N ARG A 205 -12.54 3.61 1.76
CA ARG A 205 -13.73 2.82 1.48
C ARG A 205 -14.14 1.95 2.64
N ARG A 206 -15.43 1.65 2.75
CA ARG A 206 -15.98 0.75 3.77
C ARG A 206 -15.42 -0.66 3.62
N GLU A 207 -15.06 -1.07 2.42
CA GLU A 207 -14.43 -2.38 2.17
C GLU A 207 -12.98 -2.45 2.66
N GLY A 208 -12.35 -1.30 2.96
CA GLY A 208 -10.95 -1.22 3.37
C GLY A 208 -10.69 -1.80 4.78
N ALA A 209 -9.51 -2.36 4.97
CA ALA A 209 -9.14 -3.09 6.18
C ALA A 209 -9.25 -2.23 7.46
N LEU A 210 -8.88 -0.94 7.39
CA LEU A 210 -8.98 -0.01 8.52
C LEU A 210 -10.41 0.29 8.97
N TYR A 211 -11.38 0.23 8.06
CA TYR A 211 -12.79 0.35 8.44
C TYR A 211 -13.32 -0.99 8.97
N GLN A 212 -13.00 -2.10 8.29
CA GLN A 212 -13.50 -3.42 8.66
C GLN A 212 -13.01 -3.88 10.04
N ILE A 213 -11.78 -3.55 10.41
CA ILE A 213 -11.21 -3.91 11.71
C ILE A 213 -11.93 -3.26 12.89
N GLN A 214 -12.52 -2.07 12.68
CA GLN A 214 -13.31 -1.36 13.67
C GLN A 214 -14.33 -0.45 13.01
N LYS A 215 -15.53 -0.98 12.77
CA LYS A 215 -16.62 -0.30 12.05
C LYS A 215 -17.26 0.82 12.88
N ASN A 216 -17.13 0.79 14.21
CA ASN A 216 -17.65 1.85 15.06
C ASN A 216 -16.67 3.03 15.08
N TYR A 217 -17.06 4.15 14.48
CA TYR A 217 -16.26 5.38 14.43
C TYR A 217 -15.84 5.92 15.80
N ASP A 218 -16.62 5.70 16.86
CA ASP A 218 -16.27 6.13 18.21
C ASP A 218 -15.08 5.34 18.76
N LEU A 219 -14.95 4.07 18.34
CA LEU A 219 -13.89 3.15 18.75
C LEU A 219 -12.74 3.06 17.73
N ASN A 220 -12.96 3.52 16.49
CA ASN A 220 -11.93 3.52 15.46
C ASN A 220 -10.93 4.66 15.75
N PRO A 221 -9.64 4.34 15.97
CA PRO A 221 -8.64 5.36 16.28
C PRO A 221 -8.07 6.06 15.03
N TYR A 222 -8.39 5.54 13.85
CA TYR A 222 -7.90 6.05 12.57
C TYR A 222 -8.99 6.86 11.88
N LEU A 223 -10.20 6.32 11.77
CA LEU A 223 -11.26 6.89 10.94
C LEU A 223 -12.32 7.60 11.77
N LYS A 224 -12.79 8.74 11.26
CA LYS A 224 -13.97 9.46 11.77
C LYS A 224 -15.01 9.66 10.67
N PRO A 225 -16.28 9.92 11.03
CA PRO A 225 -17.30 10.25 10.05
C PRO A 225 -16.91 11.55 9.34
N TRP A 226 -17.28 11.69 8.07
CA TRP A 226 -17.00 12.87 7.24
C TRP A 226 -17.48 14.22 7.83
N THR A 227 -18.40 14.19 8.80
CA THR A 227 -18.88 15.38 9.53
C THR A 227 -17.96 15.82 10.67
N GLN A 228 -16.90 15.07 10.95
CA GLN A 228 -15.90 15.35 11.98
C GLN A 228 -14.52 15.42 11.34
N THR A 229 -13.64 16.27 11.87
CA THR A 229 -12.23 16.29 11.44
C THR A 229 -11.65 14.91 11.64
N ASN A 230 -11.14 14.31 10.56
CA ASN A 230 -10.56 13.00 10.65
C ASN A 230 -9.32 13.09 11.53
N THR A 231 -9.22 12.24 12.56
CA THR A 231 -8.06 12.29 13.44
C THR A 231 -6.78 12.07 12.64
N ASN A 232 -6.81 11.29 11.56
CA ASN A 232 -5.72 11.08 10.59
C ASN A 232 -5.11 12.37 9.99
N GLU A 233 -5.81 13.49 10.04
CA GLU A 233 -5.31 14.81 9.60
C GLU A 233 -4.51 15.53 10.69
N ASN A 234 -4.43 14.97 11.90
CA ASN A 234 -3.54 15.44 12.96
C ASN A 234 -2.20 14.69 12.94
N GLN A 235 -1.15 15.37 13.38
CA GLN A 235 0.20 14.84 13.30
C GLN A 235 0.39 13.56 14.15
N GLU A 236 -0.39 13.37 15.21
CA GLU A 236 -0.24 12.27 16.17
C GLU A 236 -0.83 10.94 15.66
N SER A 237 -1.93 10.97 14.91
CA SER A 237 -2.49 9.77 14.26
C SER A 237 -1.66 9.30 13.07
N LEU A 238 -1.12 10.24 12.28
CA LEU A 238 -0.20 9.93 11.18
C LEU A 238 1.08 9.30 11.74
N LYS A 239 1.61 9.86 12.84
CA LYS A 239 2.69 9.21 13.60
C LYS A 239 2.28 7.81 14.05
N ARG A 240 1.10 7.62 14.64
CA ARG A 240 0.64 6.28 15.07
C ARG A 240 0.61 5.30 13.90
N PHE A 241 -0.03 5.65 12.78
CA PHE A 241 -0.13 4.79 11.60
C PHE A 241 1.25 4.48 10.98
N LEU A 242 2.17 5.45 10.94
CA LEU A 242 3.52 5.27 10.36
C LEU A 242 4.56 4.71 11.35
N SER A 243 4.22 4.57 12.64
CA SER A 243 5.14 4.12 13.70
C SER A 243 5.07 2.62 14.02
N PHE A 244 4.30 1.84 13.26
CA PHE A 244 4.15 0.40 13.43
C PHE A 244 5.25 -0.41 12.74
#